data_AF-A0A838JPA7-F1
#
_entry.id   AF-A0A838JPA7-F1
#
_cell.length_a   1.000
_cell.length_b   1.000
_cell.length_c   1.000
_cell.angle_alpha   90.00
_cell.angle_beta   90.00
_cell.angle_gamma   90.00
#
_symmetry.space_group_name_H-M   'P 1'
#
loop_
_entity.id
_entity.type
_entity.pdbx_description
1 polymer ?
#
loop_
_entity_poly.entity_id
_entity_poly.type
_entity_poly.pdbx_seq_one_letter_code
_entity_poly.pdbx_strand_id
1 'polypeptide(L)'
;MAVQSAGSVDGFADDFSVLLKGGAKRTVPSRYPDALLIDLRVLASALPEMNAAGFSDILSNFTSSADWYLAHVVGMGDYYQAPATMLSEQASDLLDRAAALKRREPEALYRLARVLTLSGLAGGVAGSTAPGSGTEHLVGHLLDMSAVQLDRPFAFHGAQVGVACVTVAAAWEALFDGLDKAEIDVDACFPDPGRMEPVVRDAFAQIDSSGEVGEECWSDYSKKLERWSGCRPQLENFLRNWPQYREELRDTVAPPDRLGEALRAAGAPARFRDLDPPIPEDTAFWALKNCHLMRNRFTLADLLFFIGWWDDAFVGGLFERAGSAGGGL
;
A
#
# COMPACT_ATOMS: atom_id res chain seq x y z
N MET A 1 18.29 20.65 3.57
CA MET A 1 17.66 20.64 4.91
C MET A 1 16.15 20.56 4.74
N ALA A 2 15.49 19.62 5.41
CA ALA A 2 14.05 19.51 5.53
C ALA A 2 13.61 19.87 6.97
N VAL A 3 12.47 20.54 7.11
CA VAL A 3 11.88 20.90 8.41
C VAL A 3 10.48 20.32 8.46
N GLN A 4 10.29 19.29 9.28
CA GLN A 4 9.02 18.58 9.38
C GLN A 4 8.15 19.23 10.46
N SER A 5 7.08 19.88 10.04
CA SER A 5 6.11 20.54 10.93
C SER A 5 4.93 19.65 11.32
N ALA A 6 4.73 18.52 10.63
CA ALA A 6 3.68 17.53 10.89
C ALA A 6 4.15 16.11 10.55
N GLY A 7 3.63 15.11 11.28
CA GLY A 7 3.96 13.70 11.09
C GLY A 7 2.99 13.04 10.13
N SER A 8 2.89 13.53 8.88
CA SER A 8 1.85 13.13 7.93
C SER A 8 2.22 12.00 6.97
N VAL A 9 3.50 11.90 6.61
CA VAL A 9 4.08 10.93 5.67
C VAL A 9 5.58 10.78 5.95
N ASP A 10 6.20 9.73 5.44
CA ASP A 10 7.64 9.47 5.55
C ASP A 10 8.52 10.26 4.56
N GLY A 11 7.91 10.87 3.53
CA GLY A 11 8.61 11.61 2.47
C GLY A 11 9.45 12.83 2.88
N PHE A 12 9.52 13.18 4.17
CA PHE A 12 10.47 14.19 4.68
C PHE A 12 11.88 13.62 4.88
N ALA A 13 12.03 12.29 4.84
CA ALA A 13 13.27 11.57 5.16
C ALA A 13 13.74 10.64 4.04
N ASP A 14 13.09 10.65 2.87
CA ASP A 14 13.45 9.80 1.73
C ASP A 14 14.26 10.54 0.65
N ASP A 15 14.70 9.80 -0.36
CA ASP A 15 15.33 10.30 -1.58
C ASP A 15 14.40 10.17 -2.80
N PHE A 16 13.09 10.25 -2.57
CA PHE A 16 12.06 10.24 -3.59
C PHE A 16 11.24 11.53 -3.55
N SER A 17 10.39 11.72 -4.54
CA SER A 17 9.38 12.77 -4.54
C SER A 17 8.16 12.25 -5.24
N VAL A 18 7.01 12.40 -4.60
CA VAL A 18 5.75 11.96 -5.15
C VAL A 18 5.07 13.14 -5.82
N LEU A 19 5.00 13.10 -7.14
CA LEU A 19 4.55 14.19 -8.00
C LEU A 19 3.40 13.72 -8.89
N LEU A 20 2.61 14.67 -9.39
CA LEU A 20 1.66 14.40 -10.47
C LEU A 20 2.34 14.68 -11.81
N LYS A 21 2.34 13.70 -12.72
CA LYS A 21 2.86 13.82 -14.09
C LYS A 21 1.84 13.26 -15.06
N GLY A 22 1.30 14.11 -15.94
CA GLY A 22 0.20 13.71 -16.83
C GLY A 22 -1.04 13.24 -16.06
N GLY A 23 -1.28 13.83 -14.88
CA GLY A 23 -2.39 13.44 -14.01
C GLY A 23 -2.29 12.05 -13.34
N ALA A 24 -1.20 11.31 -13.60
CA ALA A 24 -0.85 10.09 -12.88
C ALA A 24 0.11 10.42 -11.72
N LYS A 25 -0.09 9.77 -10.57
CA LYS A 25 0.80 9.89 -9.41
C LYS A 25 2.08 9.09 -9.66
N ARG A 26 3.24 9.76 -9.58
CA ARG A 26 4.56 9.18 -9.87
C ARG A 26 5.53 9.42 -8.71
N THR A 27 6.23 8.35 -8.34
CA THR A 27 7.40 8.43 -7.46
C THR A 27 8.64 8.66 -8.32
N VAL A 28 9.29 9.80 -8.15
CA VAL A 28 10.46 10.22 -8.93
C VAL A 28 11.69 10.24 -8.03
N PRO A 29 12.84 9.67 -8.45
CA PRO A 29 14.09 9.81 -7.70
C PRO A 29 14.46 11.28 -7.48
N SER A 30 14.85 11.60 -6.25
CA SER A 30 15.27 12.93 -5.82
C SER A 30 16.64 12.84 -5.10
N ARG A 31 16.77 13.34 -3.87
CA ARG A 31 17.93 13.15 -2.99
C ARG A 31 17.49 13.27 -1.53
N TYR A 32 18.21 12.61 -0.63
CA TYR A 32 18.04 12.83 0.81
C TYR A 32 18.29 14.30 1.20
N PRO A 33 17.56 14.83 2.21
CA PRO A 33 17.91 16.10 2.81
C PRO A 33 19.23 15.98 3.59
N ASP A 34 20.09 17.00 3.49
CA ASP A 34 21.37 17.01 4.24
C ASP A 34 21.19 17.02 5.77
N ALA A 35 20.01 17.46 6.22
CA ALA A 35 19.59 17.47 7.61
C ALA A 35 18.06 17.46 7.68
N LEU A 36 17.49 16.69 8.61
CA LEU A 36 16.07 16.68 8.95
C LEU A 36 15.89 17.24 10.36
N LEU A 37 15.11 18.31 10.49
CA LEU A 37 14.77 18.92 11.78
C LEU A 37 13.31 18.64 12.13
N ILE A 38 13.09 18.02 13.29
CA ILE A 38 11.77 17.73 13.84
C ILE A 38 11.71 18.30 15.26
N ASP A 39 10.97 19.39 15.46
CA ASP A 39 10.67 19.92 16.80
C ASP A 39 9.37 19.28 17.31
N LEU A 40 9.46 18.45 18.35
CA LEU A 40 8.31 17.73 18.90
C LEU A 40 7.20 18.66 19.40
N ARG A 41 7.51 19.91 19.77
CA ARG A 41 6.49 20.90 20.18
C ARG A 41 5.72 21.41 18.97
N VAL A 42 6.40 21.61 17.84
CA VAL A 42 5.76 21.95 16.57
C VAL A 42 4.90 20.78 16.11
N LEU A 43 5.45 19.57 16.14
CA LEU A 43 4.73 18.33 15.78
C LEU A 43 3.46 18.13 16.64
N ALA A 44 3.54 18.38 17.95
CA ALA A 44 2.40 18.31 18.86
C ALA A 44 1.34 19.40 18.61
N SER A 45 1.75 20.55 18.07
CA SER A 45 0.88 21.67 17.70
C SER A 45 0.22 21.51 16.33
N ALA A 46 0.66 20.55 15.51
CA ALA A 46 0.05 20.25 14.22
C ALA A 46 -1.42 19.82 14.38
N LEU A 47 -2.17 19.90 13.27
CA LEU A 47 -3.51 19.34 13.20
C LEU A 47 -3.42 17.84 13.55
N PRO A 48 -4.20 17.34 14.53
CA PRO A 48 -4.09 15.96 14.99
C PRO A 48 -4.31 14.94 13.87
N GLU A 49 -5.13 15.29 12.87
CA GLU A 49 -5.41 14.50 11.68
C GLU A 49 -4.14 14.25 10.86
N MET A 50 -3.18 15.19 10.83
CA MET A 50 -1.92 15.01 10.12
C MET A 50 -1.04 13.96 10.80
N ASN A 51 -0.90 14.01 12.13
CA ASN A 51 -0.13 12.99 12.85
C ASN A 51 -0.82 11.62 12.82
N ALA A 52 -2.16 11.60 12.87
CA ALA A 52 -2.94 10.39 12.69
C ALA A 52 -2.73 9.80 11.29
N ALA A 53 -2.67 10.64 10.25
CA ALA A 53 -2.39 10.19 8.89
C ALA A 53 -0.99 9.56 8.76
N GLY A 54 0.07 10.12 9.32
CA GLY A 54 1.38 9.45 9.26
C GLY A 54 1.46 8.18 10.10
N PHE A 55 0.71 8.08 11.20
CA PHE A 55 0.55 6.80 11.88
C PHE A 55 -0.12 5.75 10.97
N SER A 56 -1.20 6.14 10.30
CA SER A 56 -1.90 5.32 9.33
C SER A 56 -1.02 4.90 8.14
N ASP A 57 -0.13 5.78 7.70
CA ASP A 57 0.89 5.51 6.68
C ASP A 57 1.85 4.40 7.13
N ILE A 58 2.35 4.49 8.37
CA ILE A 58 3.24 3.46 8.95
C ILE A 58 2.56 2.09 9.08
N LEU A 59 1.23 2.03 9.19
CA LEU A 59 0.53 0.74 9.23
C LEU A 59 0.71 -0.07 7.94
N SER A 60 1.08 0.57 6.83
CA SER A 60 1.42 -0.13 5.59
C SER A 60 2.51 -1.16 5.79
N ASN A 61 3.44 -0.97 6.75
CA ASN A 61 4.54 -1.90 6.99
C ASN A 61 4.07 -3.33 7.31
N PHE A 62 2.84 -3.47 7.80
CA PHE A 62 2.19 -4.76 8.07
C PHE A 62 1.57 -5.42 6.83
N THR A 63 1.63 -4.80 5.66
CA THR A 63 1.18 -5.39 4.38
C THR A 63 2.22 -5.23 3.28
N SER A 64 2.87 -4.06 3.18
CA SER A 64 3.91 -3.74 2.22
C SER A 64 5.15 -4.62 2.35
N SER A 65 5.56 -4.95 3.59
CA SER A 65 6.70 -5.85 3.81
C SER A 65 6.44 -7.26 3.27
N ALA A 66 5.19 -7.74 3.43
CA ALA A 66 4.75 -9.02 2.89
C ALA A 66 4.66 -8.98 1.36
N ASP A 67 4.09 -7.91 0.79
CA ASP A 67 4.04 -7.68 -0.66
C ASP A 67 5.46 -7.63 -1.26
N TRP A 68 6.38 -6.98 -0.58
CA TRP A 68 7.76 -6.84 -1.01
C TRP A 68 8.49 -8.19 -1.00
N TYR A 69 8.32 -8.97 0.06
CA TYR A 69 8.88 -10.32 0.12
C TYR A 69 8.25 -11.25 -0.92
N LEU A 70 6.93 -11.18 -1.09
CA LEU A 70 6.20 -11.89 -2.14
C LEU A 70 6.78 -11.58 -3.53
N ALA A 71 6.90 -10.30 -3.87
CA ALA A 71 7.47 -9.88 -5.15
C ALA A 71 8.86 -10.47 -5.36
N HIS A 72 9.69 -10.55 -4.31
CA HIS A 72 11.00 -11.17 -4.40
C HIS A 72 10.95 -12.66 -4.67
N VAL A 73 10.17 -13.43 -3.90
CA VAL A 73 10.12 -14.89 -4.05
C VAL A 73 9.53 -15.33 -5.39
N VAL A 74 8.68 -14.51 -6.01
CA VAL A 74 8.17 -14.75 -7.37
C VAL A 74 9.03 -14.14 -8.48
N GLY A 75 10.20 -13.57 -8.17
CA GLY A 75 11.16 -13.04 -9.16
C GLY A 75 10.85 -11.63 -9.70
N MET A 76 9.92 -10.92 -9.07
CA MET A 76 9.41 -9.60 -9.47
C MET A 76 10.02 -8.42 -8.68
N GLY A 77 10.95 -8.66 -7.75
CA GLY A 77 11.66 -7.61 -7.03
C GLY A 77 12.93 -8.08 -6.33
N ASP A 78 13.79 -7.13 -5.99
CA ASP A 78 14.87 -7.35 -5.02
C ASP A 78 14.29 -7.29 -3.61
N TYR A 79 14.96 -7.86 -2.62
CA TYR A 79 14.55 -7.80 -1.21
C TYR A 79 15.76 -7.69 -0.30
N TYR A 80 15.60 -6.90 0.76
CA TYR A 80 16.61 -6.75 1.80
C TYR A 80 15.95 -6.95 3.16
N GLN A 81 16.41 -7.97 3.88
CA GLN A 81 15.83 -8.33 5.18
C GLN A 81 16.04 -7.23 6.24
N ALA A 82 17.20 -6.58 6.26
CA ALA A 82 17.54 -5.58 7.28
C ALA A 82 16.54 -4.40 7.37
N PRO A 83 16.20 -3.68 6.27
CA PRO A 83 15.17 -2.64 6.33
C PRO A 83 13.79 -3.19 6.68
N ALA A 84 13.40 -4.38 6.19
CA ALA A 84 12.12 -5.00 6.52
C ALA A 84 11.99 -5.31 8.02
N THR A 85 13.00 -5.93 8.63
CA THR A 85 13.03 -6.22 10.07
C THR A 85 13.00 -4.94 10.90
N MET A 86 13.83 -3.95 10.55
CA MET A 86 13.87 -2.67 11.25
C MET A 86 12.48 -1.99 11.24
N LEU A 87 11.81 -1.93 10.09
CA LEU A 87 10.51 -1.28 9.99
C LEU A 87 9.44 -2.05 10.76
N SER A 88 9.39 -3.37 10.63
CA SER A 88 8.43 -4.21 11.34
C SER A 88 8.52 -4.05 12.86
N GLU A 89 9.73 -4.09 13.42
CA GLU A 89 9.95 -3.92 14.86
C GLU A 89 9.50 -2.54 15.36
N GLN A 90 9.83 -1.48 14.62
CA GLN A 90 9.49 -0.11 15.01
C GLN A 90 8.00 0.20 14.81
N ALA A 91 7.38 -0.32 13.75
CA ALA A 91 5.95 -0.19 13.50
C ALA A 91 5.12 -0.95 14.56
N SER A 92 5.59 -2.11 15.03
CA SER A 92 4.93 -2.90 16.08
C SER A 92 4.83 -2.15 17.41
N ASP A 93 5.91 -1.52 17.88
CA ASP A 93 5.87 -0.70 19.10
C ASP A 93 4.97 0.54 18.94
N LEU A 94 4.86 1.11 17.74
CA LEU A 94 3.95 2.22 17.48
C LEU A 94 2.48 1.77 17.46
N LEU A 95 2.19 0.61 16.88
CA LEU A 95 0.86 -0.01 16.84
C LEU A 95 0.29 -0.19 18.26
N ASP A 96 1.11 -0.71 19.18
CA ASP A 96 0.74 -0.92 20.59
C ASP A 96 0.53 0.41 21.36
N ARG A 97 0.99 1.54 20.80
CA ARG A 97 0.88 2.89 21.37
C ARG A 97 -0.15 3.77 20.67
N ALA A 98 -0.98 3.22 19.78
CA ALA A 98 -1.97 3.98 19.01
C ALA A 98 -2.78 4.97 19.86
N ALA A 99 -3.31 4.53 21.01
CA ALA A 99 -4.08 5.40 21.90
C ALA A 99 -3.27 6.58 22.49
N ALA A 100 -1.95 6.44 22.67
CA ALA A 100 -1.07 7.50 23.14
C ALA A 100 -0.85 8.59 22.08
N LEU A 101 -0.91 8.24 20.79
CA LEU A 101 -0.85 9.22 19.69
C LEU A 101 -2.08 10.12 19.70
N LYS A 102 -3.27 9.56 19.89
CA LYS A 102 -4.51 10.33 20.03
C LYS A 102 -4.45 11.34 21.18
N ARG A 103 -3.81 10.94 22.30
CA ARG A 103 -3.57 11.80 23.47
C ARG A 103 -2.40 12.77 23.29
N ARG A 104 -1.69 12.73 22.15
CA ARG A 104 -0.52 13.55 21.82
C ARG A 104 0.59 13.44 22.86
N GLU A 105 0.80 12.24 23.39
CA GLU A 105 1.86 12.01 24.36
C GLU A 105 3.23 12.26 23.70
N PRO A 106 4.14 13.05 24.32
CA PRO A 106 5.42 13.41 23.71
C PRO A 106 6.24 12.22 23.23
N GLU A 107 6.26 11.12 24.00
CA GLU A 107 6.98 9.90 23.65
C GLU A 107 6.36 9.19 22.43
N ALA A 108 5.03 9.20 22.30
CA ALA A 108 4.35 8.62 21.15
C ALA A 108 4.63 9.43 19.88
N LEU A 109 4.61 10.77 19.97
CA LEU A 109 4.96 11.65 18.85
C LEU A 109 6.43 11.55 18.46
N TYR A 110 7.33 11.40 19.43
CA TYR A 110 8.75 11.13 19.19
C TYR A 110 8.93 9.81 18.40
N ARG A 111 8.24 8.75 18.83
CA ARG A 111 8.28 7.46 18.14
C ARG A 111 7.72 7.55 16.73
N LEU A 112 6.55 8.16 16.54
CA LEU A 112 5.99 8.41 15.21
C LEU A 112 7.01 9.10 14.29
N ALA A 113 7.59 10.21 14.74
CA ALA A 113 8.60 10.93 13.97
C ALA A 113 9.82 10.06 13.63
N ARG A 114 10.28 9.25 14.59
CA ARG A 114 11.39 8.32 14.39
C ARG A 114 11.05 7.24 13.37
N VAL A 115 9.88 6.60 13.46
CA VAL A 115 9.49 5.52 12.53
C VAL A 115 9.28 6.07 11.12
N LEU A 116 8.62 7.23 10.96
CA LEU A 116 8.52 7.92 9.66
C LEU A 116 9.90 8.21 9.07
N THR A 117 10.84 8.68 9.89
CA THR A 117 12.21 8.91 9.44
C THR A 117 12.88 7.62 8.98
N LEU A 118 12.72 6.53 9.73
CA LEU A 118 13.29 5.22 9.38
C LEU A 118 12.64 4.64 8.11
N SER A 119 11.34 4.86 7.89
CA SER A 119 10.64 4.47 6.67
C SER A 119 11.24 5.14 5.43
N GLY A 120 11.43 6.46 5.47
CA GLY A 120 12.05 7.18 4.36
C GLY A 120 13.49 6.73 4.08
N LEU A 121 14.29 6.50 5.12
CA LEU A 121 15.66 5.97 4.98
C LEU A 121 15.67 4.54 4.43
N ALA A 122 14.73 3.69 4.84
CA ALA A 122 14.63 2.33 4.35
C ALA A 122 14.32 2.28 2.86
N GLY A 123 13.47 3.20 2.36
CA GLY A 123 13.16 3.34 0.95
C GLY A 123 14.41 3.54 0.07
N GLY A 124 15.26 4.50 0.43
CA GLY A 124 16.47 4.75 -0.36
C GLY A 124 17.57 3.71 -0.15
N VAL A 125 17.67 3.07 1.04
CA VAL A 125 18.56 1.89 1.22
C VAL A 125 18.13 0.73 0.31
N ALA A 126 16.82 0.51 0.16
CA ALA A 126 16.28 -0.50 -0.73
C ALA A 126 16.33 -0.08 -2.22
N GLY A 127 16.63 1.19 -2.52
CA GLY A 127 16.54 1.75 -3.88
C GLY A 127 15.13 1.75 -4.45
N SER A 128 14.10 1.63 -3.60
CA SER A 128 12.70 1.45 -3.97
C SER A 128 11.80 1.71 -2.76
N THR A 129 10.61 2.27 -2.97
CA THR A 129 9.62 2.46 -1.89
C THR A 129 8.92 1.18 -1.42
N ALA A 130 9.28 0.02 -1.96
CA ALA A 130 8.64 -1.26 -1.66
C ALA A 130 8.60 -1.65 -0.17
N PRO A 131 9.60 -1.31 0.69
CA PRO A 131 9.53 -1.62 2.11
C PRO A 131 8.28 -1.04 2.79
N GLY A 132 7.91 0.20 2.45
CA GLY A 132 6.76 0.90 3.02
C GLY A 132 5.55 1.02 2.09
N SER A 133 5.62 0.54 0.84
CA SER A 133 4.60 0.77 -0.20
C SER A 133 4.27 -0.49 -1.02
N GLY A 134 3.16 -1.14 -0.69
CA GLY A 134 2.56 -2.29 -1.36
C GLY A 134 1.19 -1.99 -1.99
N THR A 135 0.27 -2.95 -1.90
CA THR A 135 -1.09 -2.89 -2.44
C THR A 135 -1.88 -1.72 -1.85
N GLU A 136 -1.77 -1.49 -0.54
CA GLU A 136 -2.48 -0.43 0.17
C GLU A 136 -2.14 0.98 -0.35
N HIS A 137 -0.87 1.19 -0.71
CA HIS A 137 -0.42 2.44 -1.34
C HIS A 137 -0.94 2.59 -2.76
N LEU A 138 -1.03 1.49 -3.52
CA LEU A 138 -1.62 1.53 -4.87
C LEU A 138 -3.08 1.98 -4.82
N VAL A 139 -3.85 1.52 -3.82
CA VAL A 139 -5.23 2.00 -3.59
C VAL A 139 -5.23 3.50 -3.35
N GLY A 140 -4.41 4.01 -2.42
CA GLY A 140 -4.29 5.46 -2.17
C GLY A 140 -3.86 6.26 -3.40
N HIS A 141 -2.98 5.71 -4.24
CA HIS A 141 -2.59 6.38 -5.49
C HIS A 141 -3.75 6.50 -6.48
N LEU A 142 -4.57 5.45 -6.62
CA LEU A 142 -5.75 5.50 -7.48
C LEU A 142 -6.75 6.54 -6.97
N LEU A 143 -6.97 6.61 -5.65
CA LEU A 143 -7.82 7.62 -5.05
C LEU A 143 -7.33 9.04 -5.36
N ASP A 144 -6.04 9.31 -5.16
CA ASP A 144 -5.46 10.61 -5.52
C ASP A 144 -5.57 10.92 -7.02
N MET A 145 -5.34 9.93 -7.89
CA MET A 145 -5.53 10.10 -9.34
C MET A 145 -6.98 10.42 -9.69
N SER A 146 -7.95 9.74 -9.07
CA SER A 146 -9.37 10.04 -9.27
C SER A 146 -9.72 11.46 -8.80
N ALA A 147 -9.14 11.90 -7.69
CA ALA A 147 -9.38 13.25 -7.16
C ALA A 147 -8.83 14.32 -8.10
N VAL A 148 -7.63 14.12 -8.66
CA VAL A 148 -7.04 15.02 -9.67
C VAL A 148 -7.92 15.12 -10.90
N GLN A 149 -8.27 13.98 -11.50
CA GLN A 149 -8.95 13.98 -12.79
C GLN A 149 -10.40 14.47 -12.71
N LEU A 150 -11.05 14.26 -11.57
CA LEU A 150 -12.43 14.67 -11.33
C LEU A 150 -12.53 16.02 -10.59
N ASP A 151 -11.42 16.74 -10.42
CA ASP A 151 -11.32 18.03 -9.71
C ASP A 151 -11.95 18.01 -8.32
N ARG A 152 -11.57 17.01 -7.50
CA ARG A 152 -12.04 16.80 -6.13
C ARG A 152 -10.93 17.08 -5.11
N PRO A 153 -11.28 17.49 -3.87
CA PRO A 153 -10.31 17.63 -2.79
C PRO A 153 -9.67 16.29 -2.41
N PHE A 154 -8.44 16.35 -1.88
CA PHE A 154 -7.69 15.19 -1.43
C PHE A 154 -7.94 14.90 0.04
N ALA A 155 -8.13 13.62 0.37
CA ALA A 155 -7.96 13.16 1.75
C ALA A 155 -6.46 13.01 2.05
N PHE A 156 -6.06 13.05 3.32
CA PHE A 156 -4.66 12.83 3.69
C PHE A 156 -4.16 11.47 3.18
N HIS A 157 -3.01 11.47 2.50
CA HIS A 157 -2.43 10.26 1.90
C HIS A 157 -2.33 9.09 2.87
N GLY A 158 -1.68 9.30 4.02
CA GLY A 158 -1.52 8.25 5.03
C GLY A 158 -2.85 7.74 5.59
N ALA A 159 -3.88 8.59 5.66
CA ALA A 159 -5.22 8.14 6.07
C ALA A 159 -5.85 7.21 5.03
N GLN A 160 -5.73 7.53 3.74
CA GLN A 160 -6.19 6.64 2.66
C GLN A 160 -5.46 5.29 2.70
N VAL A 161 -4.14 5.33 2.88
CA VAL A 161 -3.28 4.15 3.02
C VAL A 161 -3.70 3.29 4.20
N GLY A 162 -3.87 3.87 5.40
CA GLY A 162 -4.25 3.11 6.59
C GLY A 162 -5.62 2.43 6.47
N VAL A 163 -6.62 3.12 5.91
CA VAL A 163 -7.93 2.49 5.63
C VAL A 163 -7.78 1.32 4.65
N ALA A 164 -6.98 1.48 3.60
CA ALA A 164 -6.71 0.41 2.64
C ALA A 164 -5.96 -0.77 3.26
N CYS A 165 -5.07 -0.55 4.24
CA CYS A 165 -4.35 -1.62 4.94
C CYS A 165 -5.29 -2.66 5.56
N VAL A 166 -6.44 -2.25 6.11
CA VAL A 166 -7.40 -3.18 6.72
C VAL A 166 -7.96 -4.16 5.67
N THR A 167 -8.28 -3.65 4.48
CA THR A 167 -8.79 -4.47 3.38
C THR A 167 -7.70 -5.33 2.74
N VAL A 168 -6.47 -4.81 2.63
CA VAL A 168 -5.32 -5.58 2.11
C VAL A 168 -4.91 -6.69 3.09
N ALA A 169 -4.97 -6.44 4.39
CA ALA A 169 -4.76 -7.49 5.40
C ALA A 169 -5.82 -8.60 5.29
N ALA A 170 -7.07 -8.27 4.94
CA ALA A 170 -8.11 -9.26 4.68
C ALA A 170 -7.81 -10.10 3.43
N ALA A 171 -7.20 -9.51 2.40
CA ALA A 171 -6.74 -10.24 1.22
C ALA A 171 -5.58 -11.19 1.55
N TRP A 172 -4.65 -10.76 2.40
CA TRP A 172 -3.58 -11.64 2.92
C TRP A 172 -4.14 -12.81 3.74
N GLU A 173 -5.11 -12.54 4.63
CA GLU A 173 -5.81 -13.57 5.40
C GLU A 173 -6.46 -14.61 4.47
N ALA A 174 -7.18 -14.15 3.43
CA ALA A 174 -7.78 -15.03 2.42
C ALA A 174 -6.75 -15.89 1.67
N LEU A 175 -5.61 -15.31 1.28
CA LEU A 175 -4.53 -16.07 0.65
C LEU A 175 -3.96 -17.13 1.60
N PHE A 176 -3.68 -16.76 2.86
CA PHE A 176 -3.16 -17.69 3.86
C PHE A 176 -4.09 -18.85 4.13
N ASP A 177 -5.39 -18.65 4.12
CA ASP A 177 -6.34 -19.69 4.48
C ASP A 177 -6.86 -20.49 3.28
N GLY A 178 -6.85 -19.90 2.08
CA GLY A 178 -7.44 -20.50 0.89
C GLY A 178 -6.47 -21.11 -0.12
N LEU A 179 -5.18 -20.72 -0.13
CA LEU A 179 -4.33 -21.08 -1.28
C LEU A 179 -3.94 -22.57 -1.24
N ASP A 180 -4.52 -23.33 -2.17
CA ASP A 180 -4.10 -24.67 -2.52
C ASP A 180 -3.54 -24.69 -3.96
N LYS A 181 -2.27 -25.10 -4.09
CA LYS A 181 -1.61 -25.22 -5.40
C LYS A 181 -2.33 -26.13 -6.37
N ALA A 182 -3.10 -27.11 -5.89
CA ALA A 182 -3.83 -28.06 -6.73
C ALA A 182 -4.98 -27.40 -7.49
N GLU A 183 -5.45 -26.24 -7.01
CA GLU A 183 -6.56 -25.49 -7.61
C GLU A 183 -6.08 -24.40 -8.58
N ILE A 184 -4.76 -24.17 -8.67
CA ILE A 184 -4.20 -23.09 -9.49
C ILE A 184 -3.82 -23.59 -10.88
N ASP A 185 -4.45 -23.02 -11.91
CA ASP A 185 -4.01 -23.14 -13.30
C ASP A 185 -2.83 -22.20 -13.55
N VAL A 186 -1.62 -22.77 -13.48
CA VAL A 186 -0.37 -22.03 -13.70
C VAL A 186 -0.29 -21.46 -15.12
N ASP A 187 -0.94 -22.07 -16.12
CA ASP A 187 -0.91 -21.56 -17.49
C ASP A 187 -1.75 -20.29 -17.63
N ALA A 188 -2.87 -20.20 -16.90
CA ALA A 188 -3.70 -19.00 -16.85
C ALA A 188 -3.03 -17.81 -16.16
N CYS A 189 -2.01 -18.04 -15.32
CA CYS A 189 -1.31 -16.99 -14.56
C CYS A 189 -0.45 -16.05 -15.43
N PHE A 190 -0.24 -16.37 -16.71
CA PHE A 190 0.62 -15.60 -17.63
C PHE A 190 -0.19 -15.10 -18.84
N PRO A 191 -1.03 -14.06 -18.67
CA PRO A 191 -1.89 -13.58 -19.74
C PRO A 191 -1.10 -12.90 -20.85
N ASP A 192 -1.63 -13.00 -22.07
CA ASP A 192 -1.12 -12.27 -23.23
C ASP A 192 -1.26 -10.74 -23.03
N PRO A 193 -0.21 -9.93 -23.30
CA PRO A 193 -0.28 -8.48 -23.19
C PRO A 193 -1.42 -7.84 -23.99
N GLY A 194 -1.71 -8.34 -25.21
CA GLY A 194 -2.79 -7.80 -26.04
C GLY A 194 -4.19 -8.01 -25.42
N ARG A 195 -4.36 -9.00 -24.54
CA ARG A 195 -5.60 -9.17 -23.76
C ARG A 195 -5.69 -8.23 -22.56
N MET A 196 -4.56 -7.82 -22.00
CA MET A 196 -4.51 -6.95 -20.82
C MET A 196 -4.54 -5.45 -21.18
N GLU A 197 -4.09 -5.06 -22.36
CA GLU A 197 -4.13 -3.67 -22.82
C GLU A 197 -5.52 -3.02 -22.70
N PRO A 198 -6.61 -3.60 -23.25
CA PRO A 198 -7.95 -3.02 -23.09
C PRO A 198 -8.39 -3.02 -21.62
N VAL A 199 -8.06 -4.06 -20.83
CA VAL A 199 -8.41 -4.12 -19.40
C VAL A 199 -7.81 -2.96 -18.62
N VAL A 200 -6.54 -2.64 -18.86
CA VAL A 200 -5.86 -1.50 -18.22
C VAL A 200 -6.51 -0.19 -18.66
N ARG A 201 -6.70 0.03 -19.97
CA ARG A 201 -7.25 1.31 -20.47
C ARG A 201 -8.69 1.54 -19.98
N ASP A 202 -9.53 0.51 -20.02
CA ASP A 202 -10.92 0.58 -19.58
C ASP A 202 -11.03 0.85 -18.07
N ALA A 203 -10.11 0.32 -17.27
CA ALA A 203 -10.08 0.56 -15.83
C ALA A 203 -9.94 2.06 -15.49
N PHE A 204 -9.17 2.83 -16.27
CA PHE A 204 -8.92 4.24 -16.00
C PHE A 204 -9.82 5.20 -16.80
N ALA A 205 -10.56 4.72 -17.79
CA ALA A 205 -11.43 5.54 -18.63
C ALA A 205 -12.52 6.30 -17.84
N GLN A 206 -12.94 5.79 -16.67
CA GLN A 206 -13.96 6.43 -15.84
C GLN A 206 -13.45 7.69 -15.11
N ILE A 207 -12.15 7.78 -14.86
CA ILE A 207 -11.55 8.96 -14.22
C ILE A 207 -11.00 9.92 -15.26
N ASP A 208 -10.58 9.45 -16.44
CA ASP A 208 -10.00 10.27 -17.49
C ASP A 208 -10.55 9.89 -18.87
N SER A 209 -11.41 10.76 -19.43
CA SER A 209 -11.99 10.57 -20.75
C SER A 209 -11.02 10.82 -21.91
N SER A 210 -9.86 11.45 -21.66
CA SER A 210 -8.84 11.68 -22.69
C SER A 210 -8.05 10.42 -23.03
N GLY A 211 -7.96 9.50 -22.08
CA GLY A 211 -7.21 8.25 -22.19
C GLY A 211 -5.73 8.35 -21.81
N GLU A 212 -5.21 9.56 -21.51
CA GLU A 212 -3.80 9.77 -21.16
C GLU A 212 -3.36 8.96 -19.93
N VAL A 213 -4.21 8.90 -18.90
CA VAL A 213 -3.93 8.10 -17.69
C VAL A 213 -3.85 6.61 -18.02
N GLY A 214 -4.76 6.12 -18.88
CA GLY A 214 -4.79 4.74 -19.33
C GLY A 214 -3.54 4.34 -20.10
N GLU A 215 -3.07 5.21 -21.01
CA GLU A 215 -1.81 5.02 -21.75
C GLU A 215 -0.60 4.99 -20.81
N GLU A 216 -0.54 5.90 -19.85
CA GLU A 216 0.54 5.97 -18.85
C GLU A 216 0.57 4.74 -17.93
N CYS A 217 -0.60 4.21 -17.53
CA CYS A 217 -0.68 2.98 -16.76
C CYS A 217 -0.30 1.76 -17.61
N TRP A 218 -0.75 1.70 -18.87
CA TRP A 218 -0.39 0.61 -19.79
C TRP A 218 1.10 0.57 -20.09
N SER A 219 1.74 1.73 -20.27
CA SER A 219 3.19 1.85 -20.47
C SER A 219 4.00 1.20 -19.34
N ASP A 220 3.53 1.27 -18.09
CA ASP A 220 4.20 0.63 -16.96
C ASP A 220 3.73 -0.82 -16.74
N TYR A 221 2.44 -1.10 -16.89
CA TYR A 221 1.89 -2.44 -16.72
C TYR A 221 2.42 -3.43 -17.76
N SER A 222 2.60 -3.00 -19.00
CA SER A 222 3.20 -3.82 -20.07
C SER A 222 4.62 -4.29 -19.73
N LYS A 223 5.45 -3.42 -19.15
CA LYS A 223 6.80 -3.79 -18.64
C LYS A 223 6.73 -4.82 -17.52
N LYS A 224 5.71 -4.73 -16.66
CA LYS A 224 5.45 -5.73 -15.62
C LYS A 224 5.09 -7.08 -16.23
N LEU A 225 4.19 -7.11 -17.20
CA LEU A 225 3.81 -8.34 -17.90
C LEU A 225 4.99 -8.99 -18.63
N GLU A 226 5.81 -8.18 -19.30
CA GLU A 226 7.02 -8.66 -19.96
C GLU A 226 7.94 -9.38 -18.96
N ARG A 227 8.22 -8.75 -17.81
CA ARG A 227 9.00 -9.39 -16.74
C ARG A 227 8.30 -10.64 -16.19
N TRP A 228 7.01 -10.54 -15.90
CA TRP A 228 6.22 -11.62 -15.31
C TRP A 228 6.16 -12.87 -16.19
N SER A 229 6.14 -12.70 -17.52
CA SER A 229 6.15 -13.81 -18.48
C SER A 229 7.36 -14.75 -18.32
N GLY A 230 8.48 -14.23 -17.80
CA GLY A 230 9.69 -15.00 -17.50
C GLY A 230 9.72 -15.62 -16.10
N CYS A 231 8.74 -15.36 -15.24
CA CYS A 231 8.73 -15.74 -13.83
C CYS A 231 8.00 -17.05 -13.51
N ARG A 232 7.63 -17.82 -14.54
CA ARG A 232 6.96 -19.13 -14.35
C ARG A 232 7.68 -20.07 -13.38
N PRO A 233 9.00 -20.32 -13.51
CA PRO A 233 9.69 -21.20 -12.56
C PRO A 233 9.60 -20.72 -11.11
N GLN A 234 9.62 -19.41 -10.88
CA GLN A 234 9.52 -18.79 -9.56
C GLN A 234 8.10 -18.93 -8.99
N LEU A 235 7.05 -18.73 -9.79
CA LEU A 235 5.67 -18.99 -9.37
C LEU A 235 5.45 -20.46 -9.02
N GLU A 236 5.92 -21.39 -9.87
CA GLU A 236 5.80 -22.82 -9.60
C GLU A 236 6.57 -23.23 -8.33
N ASN A 237 7.71 -22.62 -8.07
CA ASN A 237 8.46 -22.81 -6.83
C ASN A 237 7.71 -22.24 -5.62
N PHE A 238 7.15 -21.04 -5.74
CA PHE A 238 6.34 -20.40 -4.71
C PHE A 238 5.14 -21.27 -4.33
N LEU A 239 4.32 -21.69 -5.30
CA LEU A 239 3.15 -22.54 -5.07
C LEU A 239 3.52 -23.91 -4.47
N ARG A 240 4.63 -24.51 -4.92
CA ARG A 240 5.10 -25.80 -4.42
C ARG A 240 5.53 -25.74 -2.95
N ASN A 241 6.17 -24.65 -2.56
CA ASN A 241 6.69 -24.44 -1.21
C ASN A 241 5.80 -23.49 -0.38
N TRP A 242 4.54 -23.30 -0.79
CA TRP A 242 3.61 -22.39 -0.13
C TRP A 242 3.51 -22.60 1.38
N PRO A 243 3.47 -23.82 1.94
CA PRO A 243 3.41 -24.00 3.39
C PRO A 243 4.55 -23.29 4.14
N GLN A 244 5.77 -23.28 3.59
CA GLN A 244 6.90 -22.57 4.17
C GLN A 244 6.74 -21.05 4.03
N TYR A 245 6.46 -20.56 2.81
CA TYR A 245 6.30 -19.12 2.58
C TYR A 245 5.13 -18.54 3.38
N ARG A 246 4.06 -19.32 3.57
CA ARG A 246 2.91 -18.96 4.40
C ARG A 246 3.32 -18.71 5.85
N GLU A 247 4.16 -19.56 6.43
CA GLU A 247 4.65 -19.37 7.80
C GLU A 247 5.50 -18.08 7.88
N GLU A 248 6.43 -17.90 6.94
CA GLU A 248 7.30 -16.70 6.90
C GLU A 248 6.50 -15.40 6.72
N LEU A 249 5.50 -15.39 5.83
CA LEU A 249 4.69 -14.21 5.54
C LEU A 249 3.65 -13.92 6.62
N ARG A 250 3.07 -14.94 7.25
CA ARG A 250 2.02 -14.77 8.27
C ARG A 250 2.49 -13.98 9.48
N ASP A 251 3.76 -14.10 9.85
CA ASP A 251 4.35 -13.33 10.96
C ASP A 251 4.57 -11.84 10.63
N THR A 252 4.60 -11.49 9.34
CA THR A 252 4.78 -10.10 8.89
C THR A 252 3.47 -9.32 8.78
N VAL A 253 2.34 -10.03 8.62
CA VAL A 253 1.03 -9.42 8.38
C VAL A 253 0.23 -9.31 9.66
N ALA A 254 -0.17 -8.08 10.01
CA ALA A 254 -1.09 -7.86 11.11
C ALA A 254 -2.54 -8.22 10.71
N PRO A 255 -3.34 -8.86 11.58
CA PRO A 255 -4.74 -9.15 11.29
C PRO A 255 -5.56 -7.87 11.03
N PRO A 256 -6.60 -7.91 10.17
CA PRO A 256 -7.47 -6.77 9.90
C PRO A 256 -8.03 -6.12 11.17
N ASP A 257 -8.45 -6.93 12.14
CA ASP A 257 -9.02 -6.49 13.42
C ASP A 257 -8.03 -5.64 14.22
N ARG A 258 -6.76 -6.04 14.25
CA ARG A 258 -5.70 -5.30 14.97
C ARG A 258 -5.42 -3.96 14.30
N LEU A 259 -5.38 -3.92 12.97
CA LEU A 259 -5.18 -2.68 12.21
C LEU A 259 -6.37 -1.73 12.38
N GLY A 260 -7.60 -2.23 12.25
CA GLY A 260 -8.82 -1.45 12.45
C GLY A 260 -8.94 -0.89 13.87
N GLU A 261 -8.62 -1.68 14.89
CA GLU A 261 -8.57 -1.23 16.29
C GLU A 261 -7.53 -0.12 16.48
N ALA A 262 -6.32 -0.31 15.96
CA ALA A 262 -5.24 0.64 16.10
C ALA A 262 -5.56 1.99 15.44
N LEU A 263 -6.15 2.00 14.23
CA LEU A 263 -6.62 3.23 13.57
C LEU A 263 -7.60 4.01 14.46
N ARG A 264 -8.63 3.33 14.99
CA ARG A 264 -9.62 3.95 15.88
C ARG A 264 -9.00 4.45 17.20
N ALA A 265 -8.08 3.67 17.76
CA ALA A 265 -7.36 4.03 18.98
C ALA A 265 -6.50 5.28 18.78
N ALA A 266 -5.84 5.42 17.63
CA ALA A 266 -5.08 6.60 17.23
C ALA A 266 -5.95 7.82 16.88
N GLY A 267 -7.26 7.63 16.71
CA GLY A 267 -8.17 8.68 16.25
C GLY A 267 -8.04 8.95 14.75
N ALA A 268 -7.51 7.99 13.99
CA ALA A 268 -7.46 8.01 12.54
C ALA A 268 -8.75 7.42 11.93
N PRO A 269 -9.09 7.78 10.68
CA PRO A 269 -10.11 7.08 9.91
C PRO A 269 -9.80 5.59 9.78
N ALA A 270 -10.79 4.75 10.00
CA ALA A 270 -10.69 3.30 9.77
C ALA A 270 -11.48 2.84 8.53
N ARG A 271 -12.41 3.68 8.04
CA ARG A 271 -13.26 3.41 6.87
C ARG A 271 -13.10 4.48 5.80
N PHE A 272 -13.40 4.13 4.55
CA PHE A 272 -13.32 5.06 3.42
C PHE A 272 -14.29 6.24 3.58
N ARG A 273 -15.48 6.00 4.16
CA ARG A 273 -16.44 7.07 4.51
C ARG A 273 -16.01 7.97 5.67
N ASP A 274 -15.04 7.55 6.48
CA ASP A 274 -14.54 8.32 7.64
C ASP A 274 -13.37 9.24 7.25
N LEU A 275 -12.87 9.15 6.00
CA LEU A 275 -11.86 10.05 5.46
C LEU A 275 -12.43 11.48 5.35
N ASP A 276 -11.55 12.48 5.30
CA ASP A 276 -11.92 13.88 5.07
C ASP A 276 -11.15 14.44 3.87
N PRO A 277 -11.82 14.65 2.71
CA PRO A 277 -13.23 14.34 2.44
C PRO A 277 -13.52 12.82 2.40
N PRO A 278 -14.77 12.39 2.65
CA PRO A 278 -15.17 10.99 2.52
C PRO A 278 -15.00 10.48 1.09
N ILE A 279 -14.55 9.24 0.94
CA ILE A 279 -14.43 8.57 -0.36
C ILE A 279 -15.71 7.78 -0.66
N PRO A 280 -16.38 8.00 -1.81
CA PRO A 280 -17.54 7.21 -2.21
C PRO A 280 -17.23 5.73 -2.38
N GLU A 281 -18.19 4.85 -2.05
CA GLU A 281 -18.00 3.39 -2.10
C GLU A 281 -17.57 2.90 -3.48
N ASP A 282 -18.20 3.37 -4.55
CA ASP A 282 -17.83 3.02 -5.93
C ASP A 282 -16.39 3.41 -6.27
N THR A 283 -15.92 4.55 -5.74
CA THR A 283 -14.54 5.02 -5.94
C THR A 283 -13.55 4.18 -5.15
N ALA A 284 -13.87 3.82 -3.91
CA ALA A 284 -13.04 2.91 -3.10
C ALA A 284 -12.96 1.50 -3.72
N PHE A 285 -14.09 0.98 -4.20
CA PHE A 285 -14.16 -0.32 -4.87
C PHE A 285 -13.34 -0.32 -6.16
N TRP A 286 -13.52 0.71 -7.00
CA TRP A 286 -12.70 0.89 -8.20
C TRP A 286 -11.21 0.94 -7.87
N ALA A 287 -10.82 1.71 -6.86
CA ALA A 287 -9.42 1.86 -6.48
C ALA A 287 -8.82 0.53 -6.03
N LEU A 288 -9.52 -0.27 -5.22
CA LEU A 288 -9.03 -1.58 -4.81
C LEU A 288 -8.97 -2.55 -5.99
N LYS A 289 -10.05 -2.68 -6.77
CA LYS A 289 -10.12 -3.60 -7.91
C LYS A 289 -8.98 -3.37 -8.90
N ASN A 290 -8.69 -2.12 -9.22
CA ASN A 290 -7.79 -1.74 -10.32
C ASN A 290 -6.38 -1.35 -9.86
N CYS A 291 -6.07 -1.40 -8.57
CA CYS A 291 -4.78 -0.94 -8.04
C CYS A 291 -3.57 -1.63 -8.69
N HIS A 292 -3.68 -2.92 -8.99
CA HIS A 292 -2.64 -3.73 -9.64
C HIS A 292 -2.39 -3.31 -11.10
N LEU A 293 -3.30 -2.59 -11.76
CA LEU A 293 -3.17 -2.20 -13.17
C LEU A 293 -2.34 -0.91 -13.39
N MET A 294 -1.98 -0.20 -12.32
CA MET A 294 -1.43 1.16 -12.40
C MET A 294 0.03 1.24 -12.86
N ARG A 295 0.91 0.36 -12.35
CA ARG A 295 2.36 0.54 -12.46
C ARG A 295 3.16 -0.76 -12.51
N ASN A 296 4.46 -0.62 -12.78
CA ASN A 296 5.45 -1.69 -12.78
C ASN A 296 5.89 -2.08 -11.36
N ARG A 297 4.94 -2.59 -10.57
CA ARG A 297 5.14 -3.17 -9.24
C ARG A 297 4.31 -4.43 -9.15
N PHE A 298 4.88 -5.50 -8.63
CA PHE A 298 4.15 -6.72 -8.28
C PHE A 298 3.82 -6.70 -6.79
N THR A 299 2.58 -7.02 -6.46
CA THR A 299 2.00 -6.96 -5.11
C THR A 299 1.07 -8.16 -4.87
N LEU A 300 0.46 -8.26 -3.70
CA LEU A 300 -0.56 -9.29 -3.44
C LEU A 300 -1.72 -9.23 -4.45
N ALA A 301 -2.20 -8.04 -4.81
CA ALA A 301 -3.29 -7.89 -5.76
C ALA A 301 -2.95 -8.48 -7.14
N ASP A 302 -1.68 -8.38 -7.58
CA ASP A 302 -1.22 -9.03 -8.81
C ASP A 302 -1.28 -10.55 -8.71
N LEU A 303 -0.76 -11.12 -7.62
CA LEU A 303 -0.80 -12.57 -7.41
C LEU A 303 -2.24 -13.07 -7.44
N LEU A 304 -3.12 -12.46 -6.64
CA LEU A 304 -4.53 -12.83 -6.56
C LEU A 304 -5.26 -12.67 -7.90
N PHE A 305 -4.89 -11.68 -8.69
CA PHE A 305 -5.41 -11.53 -10.06
C PHE A 305 -4.94 -12.66 -10.96
N PHE A 306 -3.64 -12.94 -11.01
CA PHE A 306 -3.10 -13.96 -11.90
C PHE A 306 -3.53 -15.38 -11.54
N ILE A 307 -3.72 -15.70 -10.25
CA ILE A 307 -4.26 -17.01 -9.84
C ILE A 307 -5.78 -17.11 -10.01
N GLY A 308 -6.45 -16.06 -10.51
CA GLY A 308 -7.86 -16.08 -10.88
C GLY A 308 -8.84 -15.78 -9.75
N TRP A 309 -8.39 -15.24 -8.62
CA TRP A 309 -9.26 -14.91 -7.47
C TRP A 309 -9.81 -13.48 -7.51
N TRP A 310 -9.13 -12.54 -8.17
CA TRP A 310 -9.42 -11.11 -8.08
C TRP A 310 -10.59 -10.64 -8.96
N ASP A 311 -11.79 -11.15 -8.67
CA ASP A 311 -13.05 -10.71 -9.30
C ASP A 311 -13.87 -9.78 -8.39
N ASP A 312 -15.02 -9.31 -8.89
CA ASP A 312 -15.89 -8.37 -8.15
C ASP A 312 -16.44 -8.97 -6.86
N ALA A 313 -16.73 -10.27 -6.84
CA ALA A 313 -17.26 -10.94 -5.67
C ALA A 313 -16.20 -11.07 -4.58
N PHE A 314 -14.97 -11.44 -4.96
CA PHE A 314 -13.84 -11.52 -4.05
C PHE A 314 -13.52 -10.14 -3.46
N VAL A 315 -13.36 -9.12 -4.31
CA VAL A 315 -13.08 -7.74 -3.87
C VAL A 315 -14.19 -7.21 -2.95
N GLY A 316 -15.46 -7.49 -3.26
CA GLY A 316 -16.59 -7.16 -2.38
C GLY A 316 -16.50 -7.85 -1.01
N GLY A 317 -16.17 -9.13 -0.99
CA GLY A 317 -15.94 -9.90 0.24
C GLY A 317 -14.80 -9.35 1.10
N LEU A 318 -13.75 -8.78 0.50
CA LEU A 318 -12.68 -8.11 1.25
C LEU A 318 -13.20 -6.89 2.03
N PHE A 319 -14.07 -6.08 1.42
CA PHE A 319 -14.69 -4.95 2.12
C PHE A 319 -15.61 -5.40 3.25
N GLU A 320 -16.35 -6.50 3.07
CA GLU A 320 -17.16 -7.09 4.14
C GLU A 320 -16.30 -7.58 5.31
N ARG A 321 -15.19 -8.28 5.01
CA ARG A 321 -14.23 -8.75 6.02
C ARG A 321 -13.51 -7.61 6.73
N ALA A 322 -13.14 -6.55 6.02
CA ALA A 322 -12.63 -5.33 6.61
C ALA A 322 -13.71 -4.64 7.47
N GLY A 323 -14.97 -4.68 7.01
CA GLY A 323 -16.15 -4.20 7.70
C GLY A 323 -16.34 -4.79 9.08
N SER A 324 -16.14 -6.12 9.23
CA SER A 324 -16.23 -6.83 10.51
C SER A 324 -15.09 -6.49 11.47
N ALA A 325 -13.90 -6.15 10.95
CA ALA A 325 -12.76 -5.60 11.71
C ALA A 325 -12.94 -4.10 12.07
N GLY A 326 -14.04 -3.50 11.63
CA GLY A 326 -14.37 -2.09 11.82
C GLY A 326 -13.60 -1.12 10.92
N GLY A 327 -13.05 -1.62 9.80
CA GLY A 327 -12.64 -0.82 8.65
C GLY A 327 -13.56 -1.02 7.44
N GLY A 328 -13.01 -0.98 6.23
CA GLY A 328 -13.77 -1.16 4.98
C GLY A 328 -14.45 0.12 4.49
N LEU A 329 -15.62 -0.02 3.85
CA LEU A 329 -16.40 1.11 3.33
C LEU A 329 -16.94 2.03 4.44
#